data_AF-A0A7G6VTT1-F1
#
_entry.id   AF-A0A7G6VTT1-F1
#
_cell.length_a   1.000
_cell.length_b   1.000
_cell.length_c   1.000
_cell.angle_alpha   90.00
_cell.angle_beta   90.00
_cell.angle_gamma   90.00
#
_symmetry.space_group_name_H-M   'P 1'
#
loop_
_entity.id
_entity.type
_entity.pdbx_description
1 polymer ?
#
loop_
_entity_poly.entity_id
_entity_poly.type
_entity_poly.pdbx_seq_one_letter_code
_entity_poly.pdbx_strand_id
1 'polypeptide(L)'
;MDELARILGRKPDEDQQTVWKGMDPATRKRTARRLRAIMDWDDASQGLTAVAAAELAGVGISRFYKMAAEWRDTGSLEALGTVKGASGRRATKLDAATINALQSVVPKVVAQNDGVPVTGLVKLMVAAAGVRENLPGKMKLREIVETELRRREATARGGESVALDCCAISWARSQDRPYCVFVVLDRGTRCILGHHVGAFEEDLGGYASAVLDALDGIGDLPVDWSSSMRALQIVTGVDEPAYAELVDRLETEHAISAKRASIHRRFGRYLREIAGLRIDTIAFTPSRTASGGPVLVNGAPDVRDEDEVRSLVARAVAAYNSRVLAGHRRKGEPSRQLIDVLGVIARMPD
;
A
#
# COMPACT_ATOMS: atom_id res chain seq x y z
N MET A 1 31.60 -44.67 3.17
CA MET A 1 31.44 -43.20 3.22
C MET A 1 30.59 -42.75 2.05
N ASP A 2 29.37 -42.30 2.35
CA ASP A 2 28.36 -41.79 1.41
C ASP A 2 28.94 -40.64 0.55
N GLU A 3 28.65 -40.63 -0.75
CA GLU A 3 29.18 -39.65 -1.72
C GLU A 3 28.84 -38.22 -1.29
N LEU A 4 27.61 -38.00 -0.81
CA LEU A 4 27.16 -36.71 -0.32
C LEU A 4 27.94 -36.24 0.91
N ALA A 5 28.26 -37.16 1.83
CA ALA A 5 29.03 -36.84 3.03
C ALA A 5 30.44 -36.34 2.70
N ARG A 6 31.06 -36.89 1.64
CA ARG A 6 32.37 -36.42 1.16
C ARG A 6 32.29 -35.01 0.58
N ILE A 7 31.21 -34.70 -0.14
CA ILE A 7 31.02 -33.37 -0.73
C ILE A 7 30.79 -32.34 0.37
N LEU A 8 29.95 -32.65 1.36
CA LEU A 8 29.59 -31.72 2.43
C LEU A 8 30.69 -31.51 3.49
N GLY A 9 31.69 -32.41 3.57
CA GLY A 9 32.66 -32.40 4.67
C GLY A 9 32.04 -32.70 6.05
N ARG A 10 30.77 -33.11 6.08
CA ARG A 10 30.01 -33.45 7.30
C ARG A 10 29.03 -34.58 7.02
N LYS A 11 28.48 -35.18 8.09
CA LYS A 11 27.37 -36.11 7.97
C LYS A 11 26.13 -35.36 7.43
N PRO A 12 25.52 -35.81 6.33
CA PRO A 12 24.26 -35.22 5.84
C PRO A 12 23.12 -35.59 6.79
N ASP A 13 22.15 -34.68 6.95
CA ASP A 13 20.94 -34.96 7.70
C ASP A 13 20.02 -35.98 6.97
N GLU A 14 18.98 -36.46 7.66
CA GLU A 14 18.10 -37.50 7.13
C GLU A 14 17.34 -37.05 5.87
N ASP A 15 16.96 -35.78 5.78
CA ASP A 15 16.28 -35.21 4.64
C ASP A 15 17.21 -35.11 3.42
N GLN A 16 18.43 -34.61 3.62
CA GLN A 16 19.47 -34.56 2.61
C GLN A 16 19.79 -35.97 2.06
N GLN A 17 19.92 -36.97 2.94
CA GLN A 17 20.15 -38.36 2.52
C GLN A 17 18.97 -38.93 1.72
N THR A 18 17.75 -38.65 2.16
CA THR A 18 16.53 -39.13 1.51
C THR A 18 16.39 -38.54 0.11
N VAL A 19 16.56 -37.22 -0.02
CA VAL A 19 16.52 -36.51 -1.30
C VAL A 19 17.65 -36.99 -2.22
N TRP A 20 18.87 -37.15 -1.71
CA TRP A 20 20.02 -37.65 -2.49
C TRP A 20 19.82 -39.06 -3.03
N LYS A 21 19.31 -39.98 -2.21
CA LYS A 21 18.98 -41.35 -2.63
C LYS A 21 17.87 -41.38 -3.68
N GLY A 22 16.92 -40.44 -3.63
CA GLY A 22 15.84 -40.31 -4.62
C GLY A 22 16.25 -39.77 -5.99
N MET A 23 17.46 -39.23 -6.16
CA MET A 23 17.92 -38.67 -7.43
C MET A 23 18.45 -39.73 -8.41
N ASP A 24 18.19 -39.54 -9.71
CA ASP A 24 18.87 -40.28 -10.78
C ASP A 24 20.37 -39.87 -10.89
N PRO A 25 21.25 -40.69 -11.51
CA PRO A 25 22.68 -40.41 -11.60
C PRO A 25 23.05 -39.07 -12.27
N ALA A 26 22.31 -38.65 -13.30
CA ALA A 26 22.58 -37.39 -13.99
C ALA A 26 22.21 -36.20 -13.11
N THR A 27 21.11 -36.32 -12.35
CA THR A 27 20.69 -35.33 -11.36
C THR A 27 21.68 -35.26 -10.20
N ARG A 28 22.14 -36.38 -9.64
CA ARG A 28 23.19 -36.40 -8.59
C ARG A 28 24.47 -35.69 -9.06
N LYS A 29 24.91 -35.95 -10.30
CA LYS A 29 26.10 -35.28 -10.87
C LYS A 29 25.92 -33.75 -10.95
N ARG A 30 24.75 -33.27 -11.37
CA ARG A 30 24.45 -31.82 -11.40
C ARG A 30 24.37 -31.22 -10.00
N THR A 31 23.73 -31.92 -9.06
CA THR A 31 23.62 -31.49 -7.66
C THR A 31 25.00 -31.38 -7.02
N ALA A 32 25.83 -32.41 -7.17
CA ALA A 32 27.21 -32.43 -6.69
C ALA A 32 28.02 -31.24 -7.21
N ARG A 33 27.90 -30.96 -8.52
CA ARG A 33 28.63 -29.86 -9.17
C ARG A 33 28.21 -28.50 -8.61
N ARG A 34 26.91 -28.24 -8.46
CA ARG A 34 26.40 -26.98 -7.90
C ARG A 34 26.77 -26.81 -6.44
N LEU A 35 26.69 -27.89 -5.67
CA LEU A 35 27.05 -27.89 -4.26
C LEU A 35 28.54 -27.57 -4.04
N ARG A 36 29.44 -28.22 -4.80
CA ARG A 36 30.88 -27.91 -4.75
C ARG A 36 31.16 -26.45 -5.13
N ALA A 37 30.55 -25.97 -6.22
CA ALA A 37 30.75 -24.58 -6.64
C ALA A 37 30.33 -23.55 -5.57
N ILE A 38 29.30 -23.84 -4.77
CA ILE A 38 28.91 -22.98 -3.63
C ILE A 38 29.92 -23.11 -2.49
N MET A 39 30.32 -24.33 -2.14
CA MET A 39 31.26 -24.57 -1.04
C MET A 39 32.65 -23.99 -1.33
N ASP A 40 33.16 -24.17 -2.55
CA ASP A 40 34.45 -23.63 -3.01
C ASP A 40 34.41 -22.10 -3.12
N TRP A 41 33.22 -21.51 -3.36
CA TRP A 41 33.04 -20.06 -3.35
C TRP A 41 32.95 -19.47 -1.94
N ASP A 42 32.29 -20.18 -1.01
CA ASP A 42 32.18 -19.78 0.39
C ASP A 42 33.52 -19.97 1.15
N ASP A 43 34.41 -20.85 0.68
CA ASP A 43 35.76 -21.02 1.21
C ASP A 43 36.72 -19.93 0.68
N ALA A 44 36.98 -18.93 1.52
CA ALA A 44 37.88 -17.82 1.21
C ALA A 44 39.30 -18.24 0.83
N SER A 45 39.74 -19.46 1.19
CA SER A 45 41.06 -19.97 0.82
C SER A 45 41.18 -20.39 -0.64
N GLN A 46 40.06 -20.63 -1.32
CA GLN A 46 40.01 -21.04 -2.73
C GLN A 46 40.05 -19.86 -3.70
N GLY A 47 39.85 -18.62 -3.22
CA GLY A 47 39.94 -17.41 -4.04
C GLY A 47 38.98 -17.35 -5.24
N LEU A 48 37.89 -18.13 -5.21
CA LEU A 48 36.99 -18.29 -6.35
C LEU A 48 36.07 -17.06 -6.49
N THR A 49 35.98 -16.49 -7.68
CA THR A 49 35.03 -15.40 -7.93
C THR A 49 33.62 -15.93 -8.13
N ALA A 50 32.59 -15.13 -7.83
CA ALA A 50 31.19 -15.53 -8.02
C ALA A 50 30.85 -15.83 -9.50
N VAL A 51 31.56 -15.20 -10.45
CA VAL A 51 31.42 -15.47 -11.89
C VAL A 51 31.93 -16.89 -12.21
N ALA A 52 33.15 -17.21 -11.78
CA ALA A 52 33.73 -18.53 -11.99
C ALA A 52 32.93 -19.64 -11.29
N ALA A 53 32.40 -19.36 -10.09
CA ALA A 53 31.54 -20.28 -9.36
C ALA A 53 30.21 -20.54 -10.09
N ALA A 54 29.59 -19.50 -10.66
CA ALA A 54 28.37 -19.64 -11.46
C ALA A 54 28.60 -20.49 -12.72
N GLU A 55 29.74 -20.29 -13.40
CA GLU A 55 30.15 -21.09 -14.55
C GLU A 55 30.36 -22.57 -14.18
N LEU A 56 31.09 -22.85 -13.09
CA LEU A 56 31.27 -24.20 -12.56
C LEU A 56 29.93 -24.87 -12.21
N ALA A 57 29.00 -24.11 -11.61
CA ALA A 57 27.65 -24.58 -11.32
C ALA A 57 26.80 -24.82 -12.59
N GLY A 58 27.17 -24.21 -13.72
CA GLY A 58 26.44 -24.23 -14.98
C GLY A 58 25.11 -23.47 -14.90
N VAL A 59 25.12 -22.29 -14.27
CA VAL A 59 23.97 -21.39 -14.14
C VAL A 59 24.40 -19.93 -14.35
N GLY A 60 23.48 -19.03 -14.68
CA GLY A 60 23.78 -17.60 -14.72
C GLY A 60 24.05 -17.00 -13.34
N ILE A 61 24.84 -15.92 -13.26
CA ILE A 61 25.32 -15.30 -12.01
C ILE A 61 24.18 -14.90 -11.04
N SER A 62 23.10 -14.31 -11.53
CA SER A 62 21.95 -13.93 -10.68
C SER A 62 21.25 -15.14 -10.07
N ARG A 63 21.22 -16.27 -10.79
CA ARG A 63 20.68 -17.54 -10.29
C ARG A 63 21.63 -18.18 -9.28
N PHE A 64 22.93 -18.07 -9.51
CA PHE A 64 23.95 -18.53 -8.57
C PHE A 64 23.82 -17.84 -7.21
N TYR A 65 23.70 -16.52 -7.17
CA TYR A 65 23.51 -15.78 -5.91
C TYR A 65 22.25 -16.21 -5.14
N LYS A 66 21.12 -16.36 -5.82
CA LYS A 66 19.88 -16.85 -5.19
C LYS A 66 20.06 -18.25 -4.60
N MET A 67 20.63 -19.16 -5.38
CA MET A 67 20.90 -20.53 -4.97
C MET A 67 21.86 -20.61 -3.78
N ALA A 68 22.95 -19.83 -3.79
CA ALA A 68 23.90 -19.79 -2.69
C ALA A 68 23.30 -19.17 -1.42
N ALA A 69 22.47 -18.12 -1.55
CA ALA A 69 21.76 -17.55 -0.42
C ALA A 69 20.75 -18.54 0.19
N GLU A 70 19.96 -19.22 -0.64
CA GLU A 70 18.98 -20.22 -0.21
C GLU A 70 19.64 -21.46 0.42
N TRP A 71 20.80 -21.88 -0.12
CA TRP A 71 21.63 -22.92 0.50
C TRP A 71 22.16 -22.51 1.87
N ARG A 72 22.68 -21.28 2.02
CA ARG A 72 23.16 -20.78 3.32
C ARG A 72 22.07 -20.67 4.38
N ASP A 73 20.85 -20.35 3.95
CA ASP A 73 19.68 -20.22 4.84
C ASP A 73 19.11 -21.58 5.25
N THR A 74 18.97 -22.51 4.30
CA THR A 74 18.21 -23.76 4.50
C THR A 74 19.07 -25.01 4.64
N GLY A 75 20.29 -25.02 4.09
CA GLY A 75 21.11 -26.22 3.93
C GLY A 75 20.46 -27.31 3.05
N SER A 76 19.40 -27.01 2.29
CA SER A 76 18.62 -28.01 1.56
C SER A 76 19.17 -28.27 0.16
N LEU A 77 19.22 -29.54 -0.25
CA LEU A 77 19.60 -29.93 -1.62
C LEU A 77 18.61 -29.40 -2.68
N GLU A 78 17.39 -29.05 -2.28
CA GLU A 78 16.40 -28.45 -3.18
C GLU A 78 16.79 -27.04 -3.62
N ALA A 79 17.50 -26.28 -2.77
CA ALA A 79 18.01 -24.93 -3.08
C ALA A 79 18.88 -24.92 -4.34
N LEU A 80 19.55 -26.06 -4.63
CA LEU A 80 20.41 -26.23 -5.79
C LEU A 80 19.62 -26.29 -7.11
N GLY A 81 18.29 -26.40 -7.07
CA GLY A 81 17.40 -26.34 -8.23
C GLY A 81 17.66 -27.45 -9.26
N THR A 82 18.16 -28.61 -8.81
CA THR A 82 18.40 -29.82 -9.62
C THR A 82 17.33 -30.87 -9.43
N VAL A 83 16.62 -30.83 -8.29
CA VAL A 83 15.47 -31.66 -8.00
C VAL A 83 14.21 -30.81 -8.14
N LYS A 84 13.15 -31.37 -8.71
CA LYS A 84 11.80 -30.80 -8.54
C LYS A 84 11.46 -30.99 -7.08
N GLY A 85 11.62 -29.94 -6.27
CA GLY A 85 11.23 -30.00 -4.87
C GLY A 85 9.80 -30.50 -4.74
N ALA A 86 9.54 -31.32 -3.73
CA ALA A 86 8.19 -31.68 -3.34
C ALA A 86 7.49 -30.37 -2.96
N SER A 87 6.79 -29.78 -3.94
CA SER A 87 6.06 -28.51 -3.88
C SER A 87 6.53 -27.67 -2.69
N GLY A 88 7.68 -27.01 -2.85
CA GLY A 88 8.43 -26.39 -1.76
C GLY A 88 7.46 -25.84 -0.74
N ARG A 89 7.60 -26.27 0.52
CA ARG A 89 6.82 -25.80 1.66
C ARG A 89 6.80 -24.29 1.50
N ARG A 90 5.69 -23.76 0.96
CA ARG A 90 5.59 -22.35 0.60
C ARG A 90 6.02 -21.66 1.87
N ALA A 91 7.10 -20.88 1.83
CA ALA A 91 7.34 -19.87 2.85
C ALA A 91 5.97 -19.24 3.03
N THR A 92 5.35 -19.48 4.20
CA THR A 92 3.92 -19.28 4.40
C THR A 92 3.71 -17.87 3.96
N LYS A 93 3.08 -17.67 2.79
CA LYS A 93 2.86 -16.33 2.26
C LYS A 93 2.13 -15.66 3.40
N LEU A 94 2.76 -14.66 4.01
CA LEU A 94 2.16 -13.87 5.08
C LEU A 94 0.72 -13.65 4.66
N ASP A 95 -0.21 -14.17 5.46
CA ASP A 95 -1.60 -14.19 5.06
C ASP A 95 -2.01 -12.74 4.79
N ALA A 96 -2.31 -12.44 3.52
CA ALA A 96 -2.59 -11.09 3.10
C ALA A 96 -3.83 -10.54 3.83
N ALA A 97 -4.77 -11.42 4.18
CA ALA A 97 -5.92 -11.04 4.99
C ALA A 97 -5.50 -10.61 6.40
N THR A 98 -4.64 -11.39 7.06
CA THR A 98 -4.03 -11.05 8.36
C THR A 98 -3.27 -9.72 8.32
N ILE A 99 -2.42 -9.50 7.32
CA ILE A 99 -1.67 -8.24 7.19
C ILE A 99 -2.61 -7.06 6.98
N ASN A 100 -3.62 -7.20 6.12
CA ASN A 100 -4.60 -6.15 5.88
C ASN A 100 -5.42 -5.85 7.15
N ALA A 101 -5.80 -6.87 7.93
CA ALA A 101 -6.50 -6.69 9.19
C ALA A 101 -5.64 -5.95 10.24
N LEU A 102 -4.34 -6.26 10.32
CA LEU A 102 -3.41 -5.54 11.20
C LEU A 102 -3.22 -4.08 10.74
N GLN A 103 -3.03 -3.87 9.43
CA GLN A 103 -2.83 -2.54 8.85
C GLN A 103 -4.08 -1.65 8.93
N SER A 104 -5.28 -2.21 8.94
CA SER A 104 -6.52 -1.43 9.06
C SER A 104 -6.75 -0.92 10.47
N VAL A 105 -6.27 -1.63 11.51
CA VAL A 105 -6.47 -1.25 12.92
C VAL A 105 -5.31 -0.50 13.54
N VAL A 106 -4.06 -0.70 13.07
CA VAL A 106 -2.87 -0.05 13.62
C VAL A 106 -3.00 1.48 13.77
N PRO A 107 -3.64 2.21 12.84
CA PRO A 107 -3.73 3.65 12.95
C PRO A 107 -4.55 4.11 14.15
N LYS A 108 -5.70 3.46 14.35
CA LYS A 108 -6.58 3.73 15.49
C LYS A 108 -5.88 3.38 16.80
N VAL A 109 -5.17 2.24 16.83
CA VAL A 109 -4.43 1.80 18.03
C VAL A 109 -3.34 2.80 18.40
N VAL A 110 -2.54 3.25 17.44
CA VAL A 110 -1.50 4.25 17.66
C VAL A 110 -2.11 5.60 18.10
N ALA A 111 -3.20 6.04 17.46
CA ALA A 111 -3.86 7.30 17.79
C ALA A 111 -4.43 7.33 19.21
N GLN A 112 -5.05 6.23 19.66
CA GLN A 112 -5.73 6.14 20.95
C GLN A 112 -4.81 5.84 22.14
N ASN A 113 -3.56 5.45 21.89
CA ASN A 113 -2.63 4.98 22.92
C ASN A 113 -1.30 5.74 22.84
N ASP A 114 -1.37 7.06 22.83
CA ASP A 114 -0.20 7.91 22.77
C ASP A 114 0.71 7.71 23.99
N GLY A 115 2.02 7.73 23.78
CA GLY A 115 3.03 7.44 24.82
C GLY A 115 3.16 5.96 25.23
N VAL A 116 2.34 5.05 24.70
CA VAL A 116 2.50 3.61 24.96
C VAL A 116 3.71 3.05 24.19
N PRO A 117 4.59 2.23 24.81
CA PRO A 117 5.71 1.61 24.12
C PRO A 117 5.30 0.76 22.93
N VAL A 118 6.13 0.68 21.89
CA VAL A 118 5.88 -0.11 20.66
C VAL A 118 5.43 -1.55 20.95
N THR A 119 6.02 -2.19 21.96
CA THR A 119 5.64 -3.55 22.37
C THR A 119 4.21 -3.64 22.93
N GLY A 120 3.73 -2.60 23.61
CA GLY A 120 2.34 -2.46 24.06
C GLY A 120 1.40 -2.22 22.88
N LEU A 121 1.78 -1.33 21.96
CA LEU A 121 1.02 -1.04 20.74
C LEU A 121 0.86 -2.28 19.84
N VAL A 122 1.90 -3.12 19.71
CA VAL A 122 1.80 -4.40 18.99
C VAL A 122 0.74 -5.32 19.60
N LYS A 123 0.69 -5.44 20.94
CA LYS A 123 -0.31 -6.27 21.61
C LYS A 123 -1.72 -5.75 21.37
N LEU A 124 -1.91 -4.44 21.46
CA LEU A 124 -3.20 -3.78 21.22
C LEU A 124 -3.64 -3.91 19.76
N MET A 125 -2.72 -3.78 18.80
CA MET A 125 -2.98 -3.98 17.37
C MET A 125 -3.43 -5.40 17.07
N VAL A 126 -2.72 -6.41 17.58
CA VAL A 126 -3.08 -7.82 17.39
C VAL A 126 -4.45 -8.12 18.01
N ALA A 127 -4.71 -7.61 19.22
CA ALA A 127 -6.00 -7.76 19.88
C ALA A 127 -7.14 -7.09 19.09
N ALA A 128 -6.92 -5.86 18.61
CA ALA A 128 -7.91 -5.09 17.84
C ALA A 128 -8.18 -5.71 16.45
N ALA A 129 -7.18 -6.33 15.82
CA ALA A 129 -7.33 -7.00 14.54
C ALA A 129 -8.10 -8.32 14.65
N GLY A 130 -8.27 -8.87 15.86
CA GLY A 130 -8.95 -10.15 16.09
C GLY A 130 -8.21 -11.37 15.53
N VAL A 131 -6.94 -11.22 15.15
CA VAL A 131 -6.14 -12.30 14.54
C VAL A 131 -5.49 -13.14 15.63
N ARG A 132 -5.81 -14.44 15.65
CA ARG A 132 -5.27 -15.41 16.63
C ARG A 132 -4.26 -16.40 16.04
N GLU A 133 -4.33 -16.65 14.73
CA GLU A 133 -3.50 -17.62 14.02
C GLU A 133 -2.76 -16.95 12.86
N ASN A 134 -1.67 -17.56 12.39
CA ASN A 134 -0.85 -17.07 11.26
C ASN A 134 -0.31 -15.64 11.43
N LEU A 135 -0.06 -15.23 12.67
CA LEU A 135 0.52 -13.91 12.94
C LEU A 135 1.90 -13.77 12.30
N PRO A 136 2.21 -12.60 11.73
CA PRO A 136 3.57 -12.27 11.30
C PRO A 136 4.56 -12.40 12.46
N GLY A 137 5.83 -12.66 12.13
CA GLY A 137 6.91 -12.65 13.12
C GLY A 137 6.96 -11.32 13.88
N LYS A 138 7.45 -11.36 15.13
CA LYS A 138 7.50 -10.20 16.04
C LYS A 138 8.12 -8.94 15.41
N MET A 139 9.17 -9.10 14.60
CA MET A 139 9.80 -8.00 13.88
C MET A 139 8.88 -7.34 12.86
N LYS A 140 8.07 -8.12 12.13
CA LYS A 140 7.13 -7.57 11.15
C LYS A 140 5.98 -6.84 11.83
N LEU A 141 5.47 -7.38 12.93
CA LEU A 141 4.46 -6.70 13.75
C LEU A 141 4.98 -5.36 14.27
N ARG A 142 6.24 -5.35 14.74
CA ARG A 142 6.93 -4.14 15.17
C ARG A 142 7.10 -3.14 14.04
N GLU A 143 7.54 -3.59 12.86
CA GLU A 143 7.70 -2.77 11.66
C GLU A 143 6.38 -2.09 11.25
N ILE A 144 5.24 -2.79 11.34
CA ILE A 144 3.91 -2.21 11.04
C ILE A 144 3.63 -1.03 11.99
N VAL A 145 3.82 -1.23 13.29
CA VAL A 145 3.61 -0.18 14.30
C VAL A 145 4.61 0.97 14.15
N GLU A 146 5.89 0.69 13.99
CA GLU A 146 6.94 1.71 13.82
C GLU A 146 6.80 2.48 12.51
N THR A 147 6.28 1.85 11.46
CA THR A 147 5.95 2.54 10.21
C THR A 147 4.77 3.48 10.40
N GLU A 148 3.74 3.08 11.16
CA GLU A 148 2.63 3.98 11.48
C GLU A 148 3.04 5.10 12.43
N LEU A 149 3.90 4.83 13.43
CA LEU A 149 4.47 5.87 14.30
C LEU A 149 5.31 6.86 13.50
N ARG A 150 6.21 6.38 12.63
CA ARG A 150 7.00 7.25 11.74
C ARG A 150 6.11 7.99 10.74
N ARG A 151 5.06 7.35 10.20
CA ARG A 151 4.07 8.03 9.37
C ARG A 151 3.43 9.14 10.18
N ARG A 152 2.92 8.85 11.38
CA ARG A 152 2.31 9.84 12.26
C ARG A 152 3.31 10.94 12.55
N GLU A 153 4.54 10.68 12.96
CA GLU A 153 5.56 11.71 13.19
C GLU A 153 5.88 12.53 11.92
N ALA A 154 5.90 11.89 10.74
CA ALA A 154 6.21 12.54 9.45
C ALA A 154 5.02 13.22 8.77
N THR A 155 3.79 12.98 9.23
CA THR A 155 2.55 13.55 8.67
C THR A 155 1.58 13.99 9.78
N ALA A 156 2.03 14.22 11.01
CA ALA A 156 1.15 14.36 12.19
C ALA A 156 0.22 15.56 12.09
N ARG A 157 0.62 16.57 11.32
CA ARG A 157 -0.07 17.84 11.25
C ARG A 157 -0.88 17.93 9.97
N GLY A 158 -2.10 18.45 10.12
CA GLY A 158 -2.98 18.68 8.99
C GLY A 158 -2.35 19.61 7.98
N GLY A 159 -2.62 19.37 6.71
CA GLY A 159 -2.13 20.18 5.60
C GLY A 159 -0.72 19.88 5.14
N GLU A 160 0.03 19.02 5.84
CA GLU A 160 1.41 18.70 5.45
C GLU A 160 1.46 17.83 4.18
N SER A 161 0.52 16.89 4.03
CA SER A 161 0.40 16.06 2.84
C SER A 161 -1.05 15.80 2.48
N VAL A 162 -1.44 16.27 1.30
CA VAL A 162 -2.80 16.17 0.78
C VAL A 162 -2.85 15.25 -0.45
N ALA A 163 -3.93 14.50 -0.60
CA ALA A 163 -4.20 13.70 -1.79
C ALA A 163 -5.58 14.04 -2.36
N LEU A 164 -5.65 14.20 -3.68
CA LEU A 164 -6.88 14.26 -4.44
C LEU A 164 -7.12 12.90 -5.07
N ASP A 165 -8.32 12.36 -4.86
CA ASP A 165 -8.72 11.05 -5.37
C ASP A 165 -10.17 11.09 -5.84
N CYS A 166 -10.52 10.17 -6.74
CA CYS A 166 -11.88 10.01 -7.22
C CYS A 166 -12.25 8.53 -7.29
N CYS A 167 -13.53 8.21 -7.09
CA CYS A 167 -13.98 6.83 -7.04
C CYS A 167 -15.47 6.71 -7.36
N ALA A 168 -15.85 5.74 -8.20
CA ALA A 168 -17.25 5.38 -8.38
C ALA A 168 -17.86 4.86 -7.07
N ILE A 169 -19.10 5.25 -6.80
CA ILE A 169 -19.87 4.77 -5.64
C ILE A 169 -20.98 3.80 -6.07
N SER A 170 -21.61 3.13 -5.10
CA SER A 170 -22.66 2.13 -5.37
C SER A 170 -23.92 2.69 -6.03
N TRP A 171 -24.18 3.98 -5.89
CA TRP A 171 -25.36 4.64 -6.46
C TRP A 171 -25.11 5.09 -7.91
N ALA A 172 -26.18 5.05 -8.69
CA ALA A 172 -26.16 5.30 -10.11
C ALA A 172 -26.81 6.65 -10.46
N ARG A 173 -26.24 7.37 -11.42
CA ARG A 173 -26.86 8.58 -12.01
C ARG A 173 -27.85 8.21 -13.12
N SER A 174 -27.60 7.09 -13.78
CA SER A 174 -28.46 6.51 -14.80
C SER A 174 -28.29 4.99 -14.83
N GLN A 175 -29.03 4.30 -15.69
CA GLN A 175 -28.93 2.84 -15.84
C GLN A 175 -27.49 2.37 -16.18
N ASP A 176 -26.71 3.21 -16.86
CA ASP A 176 -25.39 2.83 -17.39
C ASP A 176 -24.23 3.53 -16.68
N ARG A 177 -24.49 4.51 -15.82
CA ARG A 177 -23.44 5.36 -15.26
C ARG A 177 -23.51 5.44 -13.73
N PRO A 178 -22.41 5.10 -13.01
CA PRO A 178 -22.33 5.36 -11.58
C PRO A 178 -22.09 6.85 -11.31
N TYR A 179 -22.47 7.30 -10.12
CA TYR A 179 -21.89 8.52 -9.56
C TYR A 179 -20.42 8.28 -9.19
N CYS A 180 -19.62 9.33 -9.25
CA CYS A 180 -18.28 9.35 -8.66
C CYS A 180 -18.24 10.35 -7.51
N VAL A 181 -17.48 10.02 -6.48
CA VAL A 181 -17.09 10.97 -5.44
C VAL A 181 -15.66 11.43 -5.72
N PHE A 182 -15.46 12.73 -5.76
CA PHE A 182 -14.18 13.42 -5.77
C PHE A 182 -13.89 13.86 -4.34
N VAL A 183 -12.67 13.66 -3.86
CA VAL A 183 -12.30 13.94 -2.48
C VAL A 183 -10.94 14.61 -2.38
N VAL A 184 -10.83 15.53 -1.42
CA VAL A 184 -9.58 16.08 -0.94
C VAL A 184 -9.29 15.44 0.42
N LEU A 185 -8.16 14.76 0.54
CA LEU A 185 -7.82 13.94 1.69
C LEU A 185 -6.58 14.50 2.38
N ASP A 186 -6.65 14.70 3.68
CA ASP A 186 -5.45 14.94 4.48
C ASP A 186 -4.84 13.59 4.90
N ARG A 187 -3.62 13.29 4.45
CA ARG A 187 -3.01 11.98 4.68
C ARG A 187 -2.53 11.77 6.11
N GLY A 188 -2.33 12.87 6.84
CA GLY A 188 -1.85 12.88 8.20
C GLY A 188 -2.94 12.54 9.20
N THR A 189 -3.93 13.42 9.26
CA THR A 189 -5.12 13.32 10.10
C THR A 189 -6.13 12.30 9.58
N ARG A 190 -6.03 11.90 8.31
CA ARG A 190 -6.95 10.98 7.62
C ARG A 190 -8.36 11.54 7.46
N CYS A 191 -8.57 12.84 7.67
CA CYS A 191 -9.86 13.44 7.38
C CYS A 191 -10.05 13.68 5.87
N ILE A 192 -11.31 13.72 5.47
CA ILE A 192 -11.73 14.21 4.16
C ILE A 192 -11.92 15.72 4.32
N LEU A 193 -11.03 16.51 3.73
CA LEU A 193 -11.08 17.97 3.81
C LEU A 193 -12.26 18.54 3.05
N GLY A 194 -12.55 17.98 1.87
CA GLY A 194 -13.70 18.34 1.06
C GLY A 194 -14.05 17.25 0.07
N HIS A 195 -15.24 17.34 -0.50
CA HIS A 195 -15.81 16.33 -1.36
C HIS A 195 -16.80 16.90 -2.37
N HIS A 196 -17.00 16.18 -3.47
CA HIS A 196 -18.02 16.47 -4.45
C HIS A 196 -18.54 15.18 -5.08
N VAL A 197 -19.82 15.14 -5.45
CA VAL A 197 -20.40 14.05 -6.22
C VAL A 197 -20.66 14.52 -7.64
N GLY A 198 -20.25 13.75 -8.64
CA GLY A 198 -20.49 14.11 -10.03
C GLY A 198 -20.17 13.00 -11.02
N ALA A 199 -20.01 13.39 -12.27
CA ALA A 199 -19.59 12.53 -13.37
C ALA A 199 -18.06 12.36 -13.42
N PHE A 200 -17.57 11.16 -13.75
CA PHE A 200 -16.13 10.97 -13.97
C PHE A 200 -15.63 11.70 -15.22
N GLU A 201 -16.52 11.88 -16.20
CA GLU A 201 -16.23 12.55 -17.46
C GLU A 201 -15.95 14.06 -17.27
N GLU A 202 -16.29 14.62 -16.11
CA GLU A 202 -16.13 16.03 -15.71
C GLU A 202 -15.13 16.12 -14.53
N ASP A 203 -14.02 15.37 -14.61
CA ASP A 203 -13.14 15.15 -13.48
C ASP A 203 -12.39 16.39 -12.99
N LEU A 204 -12.06 17.32 -13.90
CA LEU A 204 -11.43 18.59 -13.55
C LEU A 204 -12.38 19.45 -12.68
N GLY A 205 -13.61 19.69 -13.16
CA GLY A 205 -14.65 20.40 -12.40
C GLY A 205 -15.06 19.68 -11.11
N GLY A 206 -15.08 18.34 -11.13
CA GLY A 206 -15.31 17.52 -9.94
C GLY A 206 -14.26 17.72 -8.84
N TYR A 207 -12.97 17.78 -9.21
CA TYR A 207 -11.91 18.14 -8.26
C TYR A 207 -11.96 19.59 -7.83
N ALA A 208 -12.21 20.53 -8.74
CA ALA A 208 -12.34 21.95 -8.40
C ALA A 208 -13.43 22.15 -7.35
N SER A 209 -14.59 21.53 -7.55
CA SER A 209 -15.72 21.59 -6.61
C SER A 209 -15.41 20.93 -5.26
N ALA A 210 -14.72 19.79 -5.24
CA ALA A 210 -14.31 19.14 -3.99
C ALA A 210 -13.29 20.00 -3.21
N VAL A 211 -12.47 20.77 -3.92
CA VAL A 211 -11.52 21.71 -3.32
C VAL A 211 -12.21 22.98 -2.81
N LEU A 212 -13.23 23.49 -3.50
CA LEU A 212 -14.05 24.59 -2.99
C LEU A 212 -14.74 24.19 -1.68
N ASP A 213 -15.37 23.02 -1.63
CA ASP A 213 -15.94 22.46 -0.39
C ASP A 213 -14.88 22.34 0.72
N ALA A 214 -13.66 21.94 0.36
CA ALA A 214 -12.55 21.90 1.32
C ALA A 214 -12.20 23.31 1.84
N LEU A 215 -12.02 24.29 0.96
CA LEU A 215 -11.66 25.66 1.32
C LEU A 215 -12.71 26.33 2.21
N ASP A 216 -13.99 26.05 1.96
CA ASP A 216 -15.10 26.59 2.75
C ASP A 216 -15.09 26.07 4.20
N GLY A 217 -14.74 24.79 4.41
CA GLY A 217 -14.79 24.15 5.72
C GLY A 217 -13.45 24.03 6.46
N ILE A 218 -12.30 24.22 5.80
CA ILE A 218 -10.99 23.86 6.35
C ILE A 218 -10.65 24.60 7.64
N GLY A 219 -11.11 25.84 7.77
CA GLY A 219 -10.87 26.67 8.95
C GLY A 219 -11.55 26.13 10.22
N ASP A 220 -12.64 25.37 10.08
CA ASP A 220 -13.43 24.90 11.23
C ASP A 220 -13.01 23.51 11.73
N LEU A 221 -12.11 22.84 11.01
CA LEU A 221 -11.67 21.50 11.39
C LEU A 221 -10.79 21.52 12.66
N PRO A 222 -11.04 20.62 13.64
CA PRO A 222 -10.31 20.57 14.90
C PRO A 222 -8.93 19.89 14.74
N VAL A 223 -8.05 20.46 13.92
CA VAL A 223 -6.78 19.87 13.49
C VAL A 223 -5.58 20.68 13.99
N ASP A 224 -4.48 20.01 14.35
CA ASP A 224 -3.18 20.65 14.56
C ASP A 224 -2.54 20.90 13.19
N TRP A 225 -2.62 22.14 12.72
CA TRP A 225 -2.21 22.50 11.37
C TRP A 225 -0.70 22.62 11.26
N SER A 226 -0.17 22.11 10.14
CA SER A 226 1.22 22.30 9.76
C SER A 226 1.44 23.75 9.35
N SER A 227 2.62 24.29 9.65
CA SER A 227 3.04 25.61 9.18
C SER A 227 3.34 25.64 7.68
N SER A 228 3.53 24.47 7.05
CA SER A 228 3.80 24.36 5.61
C SER A 228 3.28 23.04 5.03
N MET A 229 3.03 23.09 3.72
CA MET A 229 2.68 21.93 2.91
C MET A 229 3.95 21.34 2.29
N ARG A 230 4.08 20.00 2.32
CA ARG A 230 5.23 19.31 1.74
C ARG A 230 4.91 18.60 0.44
N ALA A 231 3.73 17.99 0.35
CA ALA A 231 3.40 17.14 -0.77
C ALA A 231 1.93 17.17 -1.16
N LEU A 232 1.69 17.12 -2.46
CA LEU A 232 0.38 16.89 -3.06
C LEU A 232 0.44 15.66 -3.96
N GLN A 233 -0.59 14.81 -3.89
CA GLN A 233 -0.78 13.74 -4.88
C GLN A 233 -2.14 13.86 -5.53
N ILE A 234 -2.23 13.71 -6.85
CA ILE A 234 -3.49 13.79 -7.59
C ILE A 234 -3.67 12.51 -8.41
N VAL A 235 -4.81 11.84 -8.25
CA VAL A 235 -5.24 10.78 -9.17
C VAL A 235 -5.83 11.42 -10.41
N THR A 236 -5.17 11.24 -11.55
CA THR A 236 -5.59 11.84 -12.82
C THR A 236 -6.74 11.05 -13.44
N GLY A 237 -7.71 11.77 -13.99
CA GLY A 237 -8.79 11.19 -14.79
C GLY A 237 -8.53 11.30 -16.29
N VAL A 238 -9.41 11.97 -17.03
CA VAL A 238 -9.47 11.88 -18.51
C VAL A 238 -8.42 12.77 -19.19
N ASP A 239 -8.25 14.00 -18.72
CA ASP A 239 -7.37 15.00 -19.34
C ASP A 239 -5.95 14.98 -18.73
N GLU A 240 -5.15 13.98 -19.11
CA GLU A 240 -3.77 13.84 -18.62
C GLU A 240 -2.88 15.06 -18.87
N PRO A 241 -2.94 15.75 -20.03
CA PRO A 241 -2.22 17.00 -20.26
C PRO A 241 -2.58 18.10 -19.25
N ALA A 242 -3.87 18.34 -18.98
CA ALA A 242 -4.28 19.36 -18.02
C ALA A 242 -3.76 19.08 -16.61
N TYR A 243 -3.75 17.81 -16.17
CA TYR A 243 -3.15 17.44 -14.89
C TYR A 243 -1.62 17.59 -14.86
N ALA A 244 -0.94 17.36 -15.97
CA ALA A 244 0.51 17.57 -16.06
C ALA A 244 0.84 19.06 -15.91
N GLU A 245 0.13 19.92 -16.64
CA GLU A 245 0.27 21.37 -16.53
C GLU A 245 -0.04 21.88 -15.11
N LEU A 246 -1.10 21.36 -14.50
CA LEU A 246 -1.44 21.69 -13.10
C LEU A 246 -0.31 21.31 -12.15
N VAL A 247 0.24 20.10 -12.26
CA VAL A 247 1.33 19.64 -11.38
C VAL A 247 2.56 20.49 -11.57
N ASP A 248 2.96 20.77 -12.81
CA ASP A 248 4.13 21.61 -13.11
C ASP A 248 3.96 23.03 -12.55
N ARG A 249 2.75 23.60 -12.67
CA ARG A 249 2.41 24.91 -12.08
C ARG A 249 2.53 24.88 -10.56
N LEU A 250 1.99 23.85 -9.91
CA LEU A 250 2.04 23.71 -8.45
C LEU A 250 3.47 23.53 -7.92
N GLU A 251 4.32 22.75 -8.60
CA GLU A 251 5.73 22.60 -8.21
C GLU A 251 6.50 23.92 -8.39
N THR A 252 6.23 24.65 -9.48
CA THR A 252 6.94 25.89 -9.82
C THR A 252 6.52 27.07 -8.94
N GLU A 253 5.22 27.28 -8.73
CA GLU A 253 4.70 28.45 -8.03
C GLU A 253 4.71 28.32 -6.50
N HIS A 254 4.60 27.08 -5.99
CA HIS A 254 4.44 26.85 -4.54
C HIS A 254 5.57 26.04 -3.90
N ALA A 255 6.59 25.61 -4.65
CA ALA A 255 7.74 24.86 -4.14
C ALA A 255 7.36 23.62 -3.29
N ILE A 256 6.25 22.97 -3.63
CA ILE A 256 5.81 21.70 -3.03
C ILE A 256 6.17 20.52 -3.92
N SER A 257 6.27 19.31 -3.37
CA SER A 257 6.34 18.10 -4.19
C SER A 257 4.94 17.70 -4.65
N ALA A 258 4.51 18.15 -5.82
CA ALA A 258 3.24 17.77 -6.43
C ALA A 258 3.44 16.62 -7.41
N LYS A 259 2.64 15.55 -7.30
CA LYS A 259 2.81 14.36 -8.15
C LYS A 259 1.49 13.83 -8.65
N ARG A 260 1.46 13.44 -9.92
CA ARG A 260 0.44 12.54 -10.45
C ARG A 260 0.65 11.15 -9.84
N ALA A 261 -0.44 10.47 -9.47
CA ALA A 261 -0.34 9.11 -8.98
C ALA A 261 0.30 8.21 -10.05
N SER A 262 1.41 7.54 -9.70
CA SER A 262 2.37 6.92 -10.63
C SER A 262 1.85 5.78 -11.53
N ILE A 263 0.58 5.40 -11.41
CA ILE A 263 -0.04 4.32 -12.19
C ILE A 263 -1.40 4.81 -12.64
N HIS A 264 -1.59 4.89 -13.96
CA HIS A 264 -2.84 5.30 -14.60
C HIS A 264 -4.04 4.58 -13.97
N ARG A 265 -5.12 5.33 -13.73
CA ARG A 265 -6.44 4.78 -13.32
C ARG A 265 -6.48 4.07 -11.97
N ARG A 266 -5.63 4.46 -11.01
CA ARG A 266 -5.70 3.99 -9.60
C ARG A 266 -6.73 4.75 -8.76
N PHE A 267 -7.97 4.79 -9.25
CA PHE A 267 -9.09 5.42 -8.57
C PHE A 267 -9.31 4.87 -7.16
N GLY A 268 -9.69 5.73 -6.22
CA GLY A 268 -9.99 5.39 -4.84
C GLY A 268 -8.83 4.77 -4.06
N ARG A 269 -7.57 4.90 -4.52
CA ARG A 269 -6.40 4.35 -3.83
C ARG A 269 -6.22 4.98 -2.46
N TYR A 270 -6.19 6.32 -2.41
CA TYR A 270 -5.96 7.09 -1.19
C TYR A 270 -7.20 7.04 -0.32
N LEU A 271 -8.37 7.12 -0.93
CA LEU A 271 -9.63 6.95 -0.21
C LEU A 271 -9.71 5.57 0.47
N ARG A 272 -9.28 4.49 -0.21
CA ARG A 272 -9.20 3.15 0.37
C ARG A 272 -8.17 3.04 1.49
N GLU A 273 -7.02 3.70 1.36
CA GLU A 273 -5.98 3.72 2.39
C GLU A 273 -6.47 4.41 3.69
N ILE A 274 -7.32 5.42 3.55
CA ILE A 274 -7.79 6.27 4.65
C ILE A 274 -9.11 5.76 5.26
N ALA A 275 -10.11 5.47 4.42
CA ALA A 275 -11.47 5.15 4.83
C ALA A 275 -11.91 3.72 4.52
N GLY A 276 -11.08 2.92 3.82
CA GLY A 276 -11.44 1.58 3.39
C GLY A 276 -12.35 1.57 2.15
N LEU A 277 -13.05 0.46 1.91
CA LEU A 277 -13.94 0.30 0.74
C LEU A 277 -15.37 0.80 0.97
N ARG A 278 -15.65 1.39 2.14
CA ARG A 278 -16.98 1.85 2.51
C ARG A 278 -16.91 2.91 3.59
N ILE A 279 -17.72 3.97 3.43
CA ILE A 279 -18.08 4.88 4.51
C ILE A 279 -19.60 4.81 4.67
N ASP A 280 -20.05 4.39 5.86
CA ASP A 280 -21.47 4.23 6.14
C ASP A 280 -22.17 3.35 5.08
N THR A 281 -23.22 3.84 4.42
CA THR A 281 -23.92 3.13 3.35
C THR A 281 -23.23 3.22 1.99
N ILE A 282 -22.19 4.04 1.85
CA ILE A 282 -21.53 4.34 0.56
C ILE A 282 -20.45 3.30 0.31
N ALA A 283 -20.69 2.40 -0.64
CA ALA A 283 -19.66 1.46 -1.07
C ALA A 283 -18.84 2.05 -2.23
N PHE A 284 -17.51 1.99 -2.11
CA PHE A 284 -16.58 2.44 -3.13
C PHE A 284 -16.28 1.33 -4.13
N THR A 285 -16.36 1.64 -5.42
CA THR A 285 -16.13 0.70 -6.52
C THR A 285 -15.07 1.19 -7.53
N PRO A 286 -13.79 1.30 -7.13
CA PRO A 286 -12.72 1.83 -7.98
C PRO A 286 -12.59 1.25 -9.39
N SER A 287 -12.91 -0.03 -9.58
CA SER A 287 -12.83 -0.69 -10.89
C SER A 287 -13.90 -0.21 -11.88
N ARG A 288 -14.88 0.57 -11.41
CA ARG A 288 -16.00 1.08 -12.22
C ARG A 288 -15.88 2.56 -12.57
N THR A 289 -14.96 3.30 -11.94
CA THR A 289 -14.83 4.76 -12.07
C THR A 289 -14.77 5.26 -13.51
N ALA A 290 -13.87 4.71 -14.35
CA ALA A 290 -13.69 5.21 -15.72
C ALA A 290 -14.49 4.46 -16.80
N SER A 291 -14.81 3.19 -16.59
CA SER A 291 -15.32 2.33 -17.66
C SER A 291 -16.28 1.23 -17.21
N GLY A 292 -16.78 1.27 -15.97
CA GLY A 292 -17.72 0.29 -15.46
C GLY A 292 -19.13 0.87 -15.29
N GLY A 293 -20.13 0.04 -15.58
CA GLY A 293 -21.53 0.37 -15.23
C GLY A 293 -21.76 0.37 -13.72
N PRO A 294 -22.96 0.75 -13.25
CA PRO A 294 -23.31 0.79 -11.85
C PRO A 294 -23.23 -0.57 -11.15
N VAL A 295 -23.21 -0.56 -9.83
CA VAL A 295 -23.46 -1.77 -9.04
C VAL A 295 -24.94 -2.12 -9.14
N LEU A 296 -25.25 -3.40 -9.36
CA LEU A 296 -26.61 -3.88 -9.39
C LEU A 296 -27.05 -4.32 -7.99
N VAL A 297 -28.21 -3.83 -7.56
CA VAL A 297 -28.91 -4.23 -6.35
C VAL A 297 -30.20 -4.92 -6.78
N ASN A 298 -30.37 -6.19 -6.43
CA ASN A 298 -31.51 -7.00 -6.88
C ASN A 298 -31.70 -7.03 -8.41
N GLY A 299 -30.60 -7.02 -9.16
CA GLY A 299 -30.60 -7.11 -10.62
C GLY A 299 -30.76 -5.79 -11.37
N ALA A 300 -30.94 -4.66 -10.67
CA ALA A 300 -31.05 -3.34 -11.29
C ALA A 300 -30.10 -2.31 -10.62
N PRO A 301 -29.64 -1.28 -11.33
CA PRO A 301 -28.94 -0.15 -10.72
C PRO A 301 -29.81 0.58 -9.69
N ASP A 302 -29.23 0.96 -8.54
CA ASP A 302 -29.86 1.87 -7.57
C ASP A 302 -29.67 3.31 -8.07
N VAL A 303 -30.56 3.73 -8.97
CA VAL A 303 -30.56 5.09 -9.57
C VAL A 303 -31.15 6.08 -8.57
N ARG A 304 -30.41 7.16 -8.31
CA ARG A 304 -30.82 8.19 -7.34
C ARG A 304 -30.65 9.59 -7.90
N ASP A 305 -31.48 10.49 -7.36
CA ASP A 305 -31.36 11.91 -7.60
C ASP A 305 -30.04 12.45 -7.04
N GLU A 306 -29.46 13.43 -7.73
CA GLU A 306 -28.14 13.96 -7.39
C GLU A 306 -28.13 14.68 -6.04
N ASP A 307 -29.17 15.46 -5.72
CA ASP A 307 -29.25 16.19 -4.46
C ASP A 307 -29.41 15.24 -3.27
N GLU A 308 -30.15 14.15 -3.47
CA GLU A 308 -30.24 13.07 -2.48
C GLU A 308 -28.86 12.45 -2.22
N VAL A 309 -28.12 12.12 -3.28
CA VAL A 309 -26.80 11.51 -3.17
C VAL A 309 -25.82 12.48 -2.52
N ARG A 310 -25.77 13.75 -2.95
CA ARG A 310 -24.92 14.80 -2.34
C ARG A 310 -25.19 14.90 -0.84
N SER A 311 -26.46 14.94 -0.44
CA SER A 311 -26.86 14.99 0.97
C SER A 311 -26.43 13.75 1.77
N LEU A 312 -26.55 12.56 1.17
CA LEU A 312 -26.13 11.30 1.79
C LEU A 312 -24.59 11.23 1.95
N VAL A 313 -23.84 11.64 0.92
CA VAL A 313 -22.38 11.68 0.97
C VAL A 313 -21.91 12.68 2.03
N ALA A 314 -22.47 13.89 2.07
CA ALA A 314 -22.12 14.90 3.07
C ALA A 314 -22.32 14.39 4.50
N ARG A 315 -23.46 13.74 4.80
CA ARG A 315 -23.70 13.14 6.12
C ARG A 315 -22.69 12.04 6.46
N ALA A 316 -22.40 11.16 5.52
CA ALA A 316 -21.47 10.06 5.73
C ALA A 316 -20.02 10.56 5.95
N VAL A 317 -19.59 11.57 5.18
CA VAL A 317 -18.29 12.23 5.33
C VAL A 317 -18.21 12.95 6.67
N ALA A 318 -19.22 13.72 7.06
CA ALA A 318 -19.26 14.40 8.36
C ALA A 318 -19.18 13.40 9.53
N ALA A 319 -19.92 12.29 9.46
CA ALA A 319 -19.86 11.22 10.45
C ALA A 319 -18.49 10.51 10.47
N TYR A 320 -17.87 10.30 9.32
CA TYR A 320 -16.51 9.76 9.22
C TYR A 320 -15.48 10.70 9.86
N ASN A 321 -15.47 11.97 9.47
CA ASN A 321 -14.56 12.97 10.00
C ASN A 321 -14.73 13.14 11.51
N SER A 322 -15.96 13.15 12.01
CA SER A 322 -16.24 13.22 13.46
C SER A 322 -15.60 12.07 14.23
N ARG A 323 -15.56 10.86 13.66
CA ARG A 323 -14.91 9.69 14.28
C ARG A 323 -13.39 9.74 14.20
N VAL A 324 -12.84 10.17 13.07
CA VAL A 324 -11.39 10.20 12.84
C VAL A 324 -10.72 11.34 13.59
N LEU A 325 -11.38 12.49 13.64
CA LEU A 325 -10.91 13.67 14.37
C LEU A 325 -11.28 13.63 15.86
N ALA A 326 -11.91 12.55 16.34
CA ALA A 326 -12.17 12.37 17.77
C ALA A 326 -10.86 12.44 18.57
N GLY A 327 -10.76 13.42 19.46
CA GLY A 327 -9.56 13.66 20.27
C GLY A 327 -8.49 14.54 19.61
N HIS A 328 -8.65 14.94 18.36
CA HIS A 328 -7.85 16.01 17.78
C HIS A 328 -8.26 17.36 18.38
N ARG A 329 -7.33 18.31 18.39
CA ARG A 329 -7.57 19.67 18.87
C ARG A 329 -7.09 20.63 17.80
N ARG A 330 -7.88 21.69 17.56
CA ARG A 330 -7.44 22.80 16.72
C ARG A 330 -6.19 23.44 17.33
N LYS A 331 -5.12 23.52 16.55
CA LYS A 331 -3.92 24.27 16.91
C LYS A 331 -3.34 24.90 15.66
N GLY A 332 -3.16 26.22 15.72
CA GLY A 332 -2.79 27.00 14.54
C GLY A 332 -3.91 27.12 13.52
N GLU A 333 -3.55 27.66 12.37
CA GLU A 333 -4.42 27.83 11.19
C GLU A 333 -3.83 27.04 10.02
N PRO A 334 -4.65 26.63 9.04
CA PRO A 334 -4.15 26.07 7.79
C PRO A 334 -3.07 26.97 7.19
N SER A 335 -1.95 26.38 6.76
CA SER A 335 -0.87 27.18 6.18
C SER A 335 -1.36 27.95 4.94
N ARG A 336 -0.89 29.18 4.76
CA ARG A 336 -1.19 29.98 3.55
C ARG A 336 -0.84 29.21 2.27
N GLN A 337 0.27 28.48 2.28
CA GLN A 337 0.69 27.64 1.15
C GLN A 337 -0.36 26.58 0.79
N LEU A 338 -0.98 25.93 1.78
CA LEU A 338 -2.07 24.98 1.54
C LEU A 338 -3.27 25.68 0.90
N ILE A 339 -3.70 26.82 1.44
CA ILE A 339 -4.83 27.59 0.91
C ILE A 339 -4.57 28.04 -0.53
N ASP A 340 -3.37 28.54 -0.81
CA ASP A 340 -2.99 29.01 -2.15
C ASP A 340 -2.97 27.84 -3.15
N VAL A 341 -2.38 26.69 -2.77
CA VAL A 341 -2.35 25.46 -3.60
C VAL A 341 -3.76 24.96 -3.90
N LEU A 342 -4.63 24.87 -2.89
CA LEU A 342 -6.03 24.51 -3.09
C LEU A 342 -6.74 25.54 -3.97
N GLY A 343 -6.49 26.84 -3.77
CA GLY A 343 -7.05 27.90 -4.60
C GLY A 343 -6.65 27.81 -6.09
N VAL A 344 -5.47 27.28 -6.39
CA VAL A 344 -5.04 27.01 -7.78
C VAL A 344 -5.86 25.86 -8.40
N ILE A 345 -6.15 24.81 -7.63
CA ILE A 345 -6.93 23.65 -8.09
C ILE A 345 -8.42 24.01 -8.23
N ALA A 346 -8.95 24.84 -7.33
CA ALA A 346 -10.32 25.35 -7.38
C ALA A 346 -10.64 26.16 -8.65
N ARG A 347 -9.62 26.63 -9.38
CA ARG A 347 -9.73 27.39 -10.64
C ARG A 347 -9.56 26.50 -11.89
N MET A 348 -9.55 25.18 -11.75
CA MET A 348 -9.55 24.29 -12.90
C MET A 348 -10.84 24.51 -13.72
N PRO A 349 -10.77 24.41 -15.05
CA PRO A 349 -11.94 24.54 -15.90
C PRO A 349 -12.90 23.36 -15.66
N ASP A 350 -14.19 23.65 -15.77
CA ASP A 350 -15.27 22.65 -15.80
C ASP A 350 -15.22 21.81 -17.09
#